data_AF-A0A261XUB6-F1
#
_entry.id   AF-A0A261XUB6-F1
#
_cell.length_a   1.000
_cell.length_b   1.000
_cell.length_c   1.000
_cell.angle_alpha   90.00
_cell.angle_beta   90.00
_cell.angle_gamma   90.00
#
_symmetry.space_group_name_H-M   'P 1'
#
loop_
_entity.id
_entity.type
_entity.pdbx_description
1 polymer ?
#
loop_
_entity_poly.entity_id
_entity_poly.type
_entity_poly.pdbx_seq_one_letter_code
_entity_poly.pdbx_strand_id
1 'polypeptide(L)'
;MPTLVVFTGTLSTPRAQQVQRALDAGFLVGSKVTSKTTLLVCGKKAGAKRTEAEMLGIEIIDEQEWESRFADEPKSTNAASKKRGHARDVDKVDVVTNGVKKARKASLSESSQSEKTGADSPLELIQGPPLMELQDGETRQIQSKTSSSVYTIKRTGDVYMCSCLAWKNQRTAITHRTCKHLKETLSEEFERTRTNGVEIVHARTVTGQSKSQGPKLLLAHVRDPKVHDPVGWWMSEKLDGVRAYWDAKSKQLLSRLGHAYLPPDWFMEGFPNDIDLDGELFLGRGEFQSLVSVVKTAGTKRWADIIYKVFDAPTIEGGFETRLAYVNKVTQGQYAVAHDHVKCKSTEDLDAMLQQVQSEGGEGLMIRMPGSLYAHGRSNTLLKIKTFHDGEAVVIGYEKGKGKYKDMTGALKCRMACGKEFKVASGMKDVDRSKPPKVGAIISYKCQELTKDGIPRFPIYLGIAIDKDQPADPKFPIVIAKA
;
A
#
# COMPACT_ATOMS: atom_id res chain seq x y z
N MET A 1 -19.97 27.29 19.77
CA MET A 1 -19.72 25.87 19.41
C MET A 1 -18.58 25.36 20.27
N PRO A 2 -18.56 24.10 20.72
CA PRO A 2 -17.43 23.60 21.48
C PRO A 2 -16.16 23.67 20.62
N THR A 3 -15.12 24.31 21.15
CA THR A 3 -13.84 24.52 20.47
C THR A 3 -13.14 23.17 20.33
N LEU A 4 -12.94 22.68 19.10
CA LEU A 4 -12.25 21.43 18.82
C LEU A 4 -10.75 21.69 18.72
N VAL A 5 -10.00 21.24 19.74
CA VAL A 5 -8.54 21.36 19.81
C VAL A 5 -7.85 20.09 19.33
N VAL A 6 -6.74 20.24 18.61
CA VAL A 6 -5.86 19.14 18.20
C VAL A 6 -4.46 19.41 18.71
N PHE A 7 -3.80 18.40 19.27
CA PHE A 7 -2.41 18.51 19.70
C PHE A 7 -1.48 17.80 18.71
N THR A 8 -0.39 18.45 18.30
CA THR A 8 0.61 17.89 17.38
C THR A 8 2.05 18.15 17.84
N GLY A 9 3.01 17.40 17.30
CA GLY A 9 4.42 17.51 17.66
C GLY A 9 4.83 16.75 18.93
N THR A 10 6.09 16.92 19.33
CA THR A 10 6.63 16.48 20.61
C THR A 10 6.33 17.56 21.65
N LEU A 11 5.35 17.27 22.50
CA LEU A 11 4.95 18.14 23.61
C LEU A 11 5.93 17.99 24.77
N SER A 12 6.18 19.07 25.49
CA SER A 12 6.95 19.13 26.74
C SER A 12 6.28 18.33 27.87
N THR A 13 4.94 18.39 27.94
CA THR A 13 4.12 17.61 28.87
C THR A 13 3.53 16.37 28.16
N PRO A 14 3.34 15.22 28.85
CA PRO A 14 2.67 14.07 28.26
C PRO A 14 1.33 14.44 27.64
N ARG A 15 1.12 14.03 26.37
CA ARG A 15 -0.10 14.34 25.61
C ARG A 15 -1.39 13.98 26.36
N ALA A 16 -1.40 12.89 27.13
CA ALA A 16 -2.56 12.49 27.92
C ALA A 16 -2.98 13.56 28.95
N GLN A 17 -2.02 14.25 29.57
CA GLN A 17 -2.29 15.32 30.54
C GLN A 17 -2.83 16.57 29.82
N GLN A 18 -2.25 16.93 28.67
CA GLN A 18 -2.72 18.05 27.86
C GLN A 18 -4.14 17.83 27.30
N VAL A 19 -4.45 16.58 26.92
CA VAL A 19 -5.81 16.17 26.52
C VAL A 19 -6.78 16.30 27.69
N GLN A 20 -6.42 15.82 28.89
CA GLN A 20 -7.29 15.91 30.05
C GLN A 20 -7.57 17.37 30.43
N ARG A 21 -6.53 18.21 30.46
CA ARG A 21 -6.68 19.65 30.77
C ARG A 21 -7.57 20.38 29.76
N ALA A 22 -7.45 20.04 28.47
CA ALA A 22 -8.35 20.58 27.44
C ALA A 22 -9.81 20.16 27.69
N LEU A 23 -10.05 18.89 28.05
CA LEU A 23 -11.38 18.39 28.37
C LEU A 23 -11.96 19.08 29.62
N ASP A 24 -11.15 19.26 30.66
CA ASP A 24 -11.55 19.92 31.90
C ASP A 24 -11.92 21.39 31.66
N ALA A 25 -11.25 22.05 30.71
CA ALA A 25 -11.55 23.40 30.25
C ALA A 25 -12.67 23.48 29.20
N GLY A 26 -13.36 22.37 28.91
CA GLY A 26 -14.53 22.34 28.03
C GLY A 26 -14.24 22.29 26.53
N PHE A 27 -12.99 22.04 26.13
CA PHE A 27 -12.66 21.78 24.73
C PHE A 27 -13.05 20.35 24.33
N LEU A 28 -13.41 20.16 23.06
CA LEU A 28 -13.43 18.83 22.46
C LEU A 28 -12.04 18.53 21.91
N VAL A 29 -11.56 17.30 22.07
CA VAL A 29 -10.21 16.93 21.63
C VAL A 29 -10.25 16.01 20.40
N GLY A 30 -9.67 16.49 19.31
CA GLY A 30 -9.57 15.76 18.04
C GLY A 30 -8.22 15.09 17.85
N SER A 31 -8.20 13.95 17.15
CA SER A 31 -6.96 13.25 16.76
C SER A 31 -6.40 13.71 15.41
N LYS A 32 -7.19 14.46 14.63
CA LYS A 32 -6.86 14.94 13.27
C LYS A 32 -7.35 16.38 13.10
N VAL A 33 -6.64 17.15 12.29
CA VAL A 33 -7.09 18.46 11.82
C VAL A 33 -8.20 18.21 10.80
N THR A 34 -9.31 18.93 10.94
CA THR A 34 -10.47 18.88 10.04
C THR A 34 -11.01 20.29 9.87
N SER A 35 -11.95 20.50 8.95
CA SER A 35 -12.65 21.79 8.82
C SER A 35 -13.44 22.20 10.08
N LYS A 36 -13.65 21.27 11.03
CA LYS A 36 -14.29 21.54 12.33
C LYS A 36 -13.28 21.87 13.44
N THR A 37 -11.99 21.69 13.18
CA THR A 37 -10.93 22.01 14.15
C THR A 37 -10.79 23.51 14.22
N THR A 38 -10.85 24.05 15.42
CA THR A 38 -10.81 25.50 15.65
C THR A 38 -9.47 25.93 16.24
N LEU A 39 -8.73 25.02 16.87
CA LEU A 39 -7.43 25.31 17.49
C LEU A 39 -6.44 24.15 17.28
N LEU A 40 -5.22 24.45 16.88
CA LEU A 40 -4.10 23.51 16.81
C LEU A 40 -3.00 23.94 17.77
N VAL A 41 -2.71 23.10 18.78
CA VAL A 41 -1.60 23.30 19.71
C VAL A 41 -0.37 22.53 19.22
N CYS A 42 0.72 23.26 18.98
CA CYS A 42 1.93 22.77 18.36
C CYS A 42 3.08 22.66 19.36
N GLY A 43 3.51 21.42 19.66
CA GLY A 43 4.81 21.17 20.26
C GLY A 43 5.95 21.17 19.24
N LYS A 44 7.17 20.89 19.71
CA LYS A 44 8.36 20.79 18.84
C LYS A 44 8.12 19.80 17.69
N LYS A 45 8.52 20.13 16.46
CA LYS A 45 8.31 19.30 15.25
C LYS A 45 6.82 19.03 14.92
N ALA A 46 5.96 20.03 15.02
CA ALA A 46 4.53 19.96 14.70
C ALA A 46 4.19 19.42 13.27
N GLY A 47 5.12 19.51 12.33
CA GLY A 47 5.10 18.80 11.04
C GLY A 47 3.87 19.12 10.18
N ALA A 48 3.40 18.12 9.42
CA ALA A 48 2.36 18.25 8.38
C ALA A 48 1.00 18.80 8.86
N LYS A 49 0.65 18.62 10.15
CA LYS A 49 -0.61 19.12 10.72
C LYS A 49 -0.64 20.64 10.86
N ARG A 50 0.52 21.27 11.04
CA ARG A 50 0.63 22.73 11.06
C ARG A 50 0.29 23.31 9.69
N THR A 51 0.90 22.77 8.64
CA THR A 51 0.62 23.16 7.25
C THR A 51 -0.85 22.95 6.87
N GLU A 52 -1.46 21.84 7.32
CA GLU A 52 -2.89 21.57 7.11
C GLU A 52 -3.79 22.59 7.84
N ALA A 53 -3.43 23.00 9.05
CA ALA A 53 -4.15 24.03 9.81
C ALA A 53 -3.97 25.44 9.19
N GLU A 54 -2.77 25.78 8.70
CA GLU A 54 -2.51 27.04 7.99
C GLU A 54 -3.36 27.14 6.72
N MET A 55 -3.47 26.06 5.94
CA MET A 55 -4.31 26.00 4.74
C MET A 55 -5.81 26.16 5.03
N LEU A 56 -6.26 25.70 6.19
CA LEU A 56 -7.67 25.75 6.61
C LEU A 56 -8.00 27.02 7.42
N GLY A 57 -7.03 27.91 7.64
CA GLY A 57 -7.21 29.13 8.43
C GLY A 57 -7.51 28.88 9.91
N ILE A 58 -7.05 27.74 10.44
CA ILE A 58 -7.28 27.33 11.83
C ILE A 58 -6.28 28.05 12.72
N GLU A 59 -6.71 28.49 13.92
CA GLU A 59 -5.82 29.13 14.89
C GLU A 59 -4.71 28.14 15.33
N ILE A 60 -3.46 28.58 15.26
CA ILE A 60 -2.28 27.77 15.63
C ILE A 60 -1.55 28.48 16.74
N ILE A 61 -1.36 27.78 17.85
CA ILE A 61 -0.61 28.27 19.00
C ILE A 61 0.46 27.28 19.42
N ASP A 62 1.49 27.77 20.10
CA ASP A 62 2.50 26.92 20.73
C ASP A 62 2.11 26.48 22.14
N GLU A 63 2.98 25.69 22.78
CA GLU A 63 2.73 25.18 24.14
C GLU A 63 2.71 26.30 25.19
N GLN A 64 3.47 27.38 25.01
CA GLN A 64 3.52 28.49 25.97
C GLN A 64 2.26 29.35 25.87
N GLU A 65 1.79 29.60 24.65
CA GLU A 65 0.51 30.24 24.37
C GLU A 65 -0.67 29.39 24.83
N TRP A 66 -0.58 28.06 24.72
CA TRP A 66 -1.57 27.16 25.29
C TRP A 66 -1.61 27.22 26.82
N GLU A 67 -0.45 27.20 27.48
CA GLU A 67 -0.36 27.28 28.94
C GLU A 67 -0.86 28.63 29.48
N SER A 68 -0.59 29.72 28.78
CA SER A 68 -1.08 31.06 29.17
C SER A 68 -2.60 31.21 29.08
N ARG A 69 -3.29 30.40 28.27
CA ARG A 69 -4.77 30.34 28.27
C ARG A 69 -5.35 29.76 29.56
N PHE A 70 -4.53 29.20 30.43
CA PHE A 70 -4.92 28.67 31.74
C PHE A 70 -4.21 29.37 32.90
N ALA A 71 -3.41 30.41 32.63
CA ALA A 71 -2.61 31.08 33.65
C ALA A 71 -3.41 32.08 34.51
N ASP A 72 -4.62 32.45 34.09
CA ASP A 72 -5.49 33.40 34.80
C ASP A 72 -6.57 32.75 35.68
N GLU A 73 -6.54 31.44 35.92
CA GLU A 73 -7.44 30.84 36.91
C GLU A 73 -6.79 30.77 38.31
N PRO A 74 -7.34 31.47 39.32
CA PRO A 74 -6.90 31.30 40.69
C PRO A 74 -7.26 29.88 41.17
N LYS A 75 -6.28 29.20 41.77
CA LYS A 75 -6.50 27.93 42.47
C LYS A 75 -7.55 28.13 43.56
N SER A 76 -8.78 27.67 43.33
CA SER A 76 -9.82 27.63 44.34
C SER A 76 -10.25 26.18 44.64
N THR A 77 -10.04 25.83 45.89
CA THR A 77 -10.53 24.65 46.61
C THR A 77 -12.06 24.56 46.63
N ASN A 78 -12.57 23.33 46.58
CA ASN A 78 -13.82 22.78 47.13
C ASN A 78 -15.14 23.61 47.19
N ALA A 79 -16.20 22.90 46.76
CA ALA A 79 -17.58 22.89 47.28
C ALA A 79 -18.68 23.73 46.58
N ALA A 80 -19.78 23.00 46.36
CA ALA A 80 -21.19 23.44 46.39
C ALA A 80 -21.83 24.15 45.16
N SER A 81 -22.77 23.40 44.56
CA SER A 81 -24.20 23.73 44.39
C SER A 81 -24.66 24.79 43.36
N LYS A 82 -25.55 24.29 42.49
CA LYS A 82 -26.83 24.89 42.02
C LYS A 82 -26.85 26.08 41.03
N LYS A 83 -27.41 25.73 39.87
CA LYS A 83 -28.61 26.31 39.20
C LYS A 83 -28.57 27.72 38.58
N ARG A 84 -28.94 27.68 37.28
CA ARG A 84 -29.98 28.44 36.54
C ARG A 84 -29.73 29.89 36.13
N GLY A 85 -30.14 30.14 34.88
CA GLY A 85 -30.69 31.41 34.37
C GLY A 85 -29.91 31.91 33.15
N HIS A 86 -30.40 31.78 31.91
CA HIS A 86 -31.28 32.74 31.22
C HIS A 86 -30.76 34.19 31.33
N ALA A 87 -30.70 35.02 30.31
CA ALA A 87 -31.00 34.96 28.89
C ALA A 87 -30.65 36.35 28.32
N ARG A 88 -30.74 36.45 27.00
CA ARG A 88 -31.00 37.64 26.17
C ARG A 88 -29.76 38.31 25.54
N ASP A 89 -29.68 38.32 24.20
CA ASP A 89 -30.38 39.21 23.23
C ASP A 89 -29.65 40.58 23.27
N VAL A 90 -29.28 41.28 22.19
CA VAL A 90 -30.04 41.67 21.01
C VAL A 90 -29.06 42.37 20.02
N ASP A 91 -29.32 42.17 18.72
CA ASP A 91 -29.13 43.08 17.56
C ASP A 91 -27.74 43.56 17.08
N LYS A 92 -27.34 43.42 15.80
CA LYS A 92 -27.88 43.90 14.47
C LYS A 92 -27.06 45.13 14.04
N VAL A 93 -26.46 45.18 12.84
CA VAL A 93 -26.93 45.92 11.63
C VAL A 93 -25.65 46.09 10.76
N ASP A 94 -25.56 45.46 9.59
CA ASP A 94 -25.75 45.96 8.21
C ASP A 94 -24.47 46.53 7.53
N VAL A 95 -23.95 45.92 6.45
CA VAL A 95 -24.22 46.11 4.99
C VAL A 95 -23.14 46.99 4.32
N VAL A 96 -22.63 46.55 3.16
CA VAL A 96 -22.40 47.30 1.90
C VAL A 96 -21.14 46.86 1.10
N THR A 97 -21.43 46.03 0.08
CA THR A 97 -21.03 46.06 -1.36
C THR A 97 -19.59 45.88 -1.92
N ASN A 98 -19.54 44.93 -2.87
CA ASN A 98 -19.08 44.94 -4.29
C ASN A 98 -17.63 45.25 -4.73
N GLY A 99 -17.13 44.39 -5.63
CA GLY A 99 -16.11 44.73 -6.64
C GLY A 99 -15.58 43.53 -7.45
N VAL A 100 -15.68 43.58 -8.77
CA VAL A 100 -15.45 42.49 -9.76
C VAL A 100 -14.22 42.79 -10.65
N LYS A 101 -13.71 41.76 -11.37
CA LYS A 101 -12.93 41.73 -12.66
C LYS A 101 -11.41 41.49 -12.50
N LYS A 102 -10.64 40.81 -13.37
CA LYS A 102 -10.81 40.20 -14.71
C LYS A 102 -9.59 39.28 -15.03
N ALA A 103 -9.75 38.37 -16.00
CA ALA A 103 -8.74 37.48 -16.59
C ALA A 103 -7.94 38.11 -17.77
N ARG A 104 -6.84 37.45 -18.19
CA ARG A 104 -6.23 37.57 -19.54
C ARG A 104 -5.49 36.29 -19.97
N LYS A 105 -5.40 36.10 -21.29
CA LYS A 105 -5.18 34.85 -22.06
C LYS A 105 -4.05 35.05 -23.10
N ALA A 106 -3.33 33.97 -23.41
CA ALA A 106 -2.75 33.46 -24.69
C ALA A 106 -1.87 34.34 -25.64
N SER A 107 -0.87 33.67 -26.27
CA SER A 107 -0.69 33.61 -27.74
C SER A 107 0.43 32.64 -28.21
N LEU A 108 0.23 32.07 -29.41
CA LEU A 108 1.02 31.11 -30.23
C LEU A 108 1.72 31.82 -31.41
N SER A 109 2.64 31.14 -32.11
CA SER A 109 2.86 31.31 -33.57
C SER A 109 3.60 30.13 -34.23
N GLU A 110 3.28 29.88 -35.51
CA GLU A 110 3.56 28.72 -36.39
C GLU A 110 4.74 28.90 -37.39
N SER A 111 5.10 27.79 -38.09
CA SER A 111 5.43 27.63 -39.55
C SER A 111 6.53 26.55 -39.75
N SER A 112 6.71 25.74 -40.81
CA SER A 112 5.95 25.25 -41.99
C SER A 112 6.73 24.10 -42.68
N GLN A 113 6.03 23.06 -43.14
CA GLN A 113 6.26 21.94 -44.12
C GLN A 113 7.62 21.57 -44.75
N SER A 114 7.92 20.24 -44.80
CA SER A 114 8.14 19.44 -46.04
C SER A 114 8.29 17.92 -45.76
N GLU A 115 7.65 17.05 -46.56
CA GLU A 115 7.71 15.58 -46.48
C GLU A 115 8.97 14.98 -47.14
N LYS A 116 9.52 13.89 -46.55
CA LYS A 116 10.21 12.78 -47.25
C LYS A 116 10.22 11.52 -46.38
N THR A 117 10.02 10.38 -47.02
CA THR A 117 9.86 9.02 -46.50
C THR A 117 11.19 8.36 -46.14
N GLY A 118 11.26 7.73 -44.97
CA GLY A 118 12.37 6.89 -44.48
C GLY A 118 12.30 6.79 -42.96
N ALA A 119 11.99 5.63 -42.42
CA ALA A 119 11.92 5.42 -40.97
C ALA A 119 13.35 5.24 -40.42
N ASP A 120 14.04 6.35 -40.20
CA ASP A 120 15.33 6.40 -39.51
C ASP A 120 15.11 6.17 -38.00
N SER A 121 15.98 5.39 -37.37
CA SER A 121 15.87 5.14 -35.92
C SER A 121 16.23 6.43 -35.15
N PRO A 122 15.57 6.72 -34.01
CA PRO A 122 15.87 7.90 -33.18
C PRO A 122 17.34 8.05 -32.72
N LEU A 123 18.17 7.03 -32.91
CA LEU A 123 19.59 7.03 -32.53
C LEU A 123 20.53 7.52 -33.65
N GLU A 124 20.14 7.47 -34.92
CA GLU A 124 21.03 7.83 -36.05
C GLU A 124 21.21 9.36 -36.21
N LEU A 125 20.37 10.15 -35.54
CA LEU A 125 20.40 11.63 -35.55
C LEU A 125 21.21 12.24 -34.40
N ILE A 126 21.84 11.42 -33.56
CA ILE A 126 22.60 11.88 -32.38
C ILE A 126 24.04 12.20 -32.80
N GLN A 127 24.44 13.47 -32.72
CA GLN A 127 25.84 13.86 -32.95
C GLN A 127 26.75 13.34 -31.82
N GLY A 128 27.71 12.50 -32.19
CA GLY A 128 28.77 11.96 -31.33
C GLY A 128 28.55 10.48 -30.94
N PRO A 129 29.50 9.56 -31.19
CA PRO A 129 29.37 8.16 -30.79
C PRO A 129 29.43 8.02 -29.25
N PRO A 130 28.76 7.02 -28.64
CA PRO A 130 28.86 6.79 -27.21
C PRO A 130 30.30 6.44 -26.82
N LEU A 131 30.76 6.87 -25.64
CA LEU A 131 32.07 6.49 -25.09
C LEU A 131 32.25 4.97 -25.00
N MET A 132 31.14 4.26 -24.80
CA MET A 132 31.08 2.80 -24.78
C MET A 132 29.79 2.37 -25.48
N GLU A 133 29.94 1.80 -26.68
CA GLU A 133 28.83 1.21 -27.38
C GLU A 133 28.43 -0.12 -26.73
N LEU A 134 27.12 -0.29 -26.49
CA LEU A 134 26.52 -1.55 -26.09
C LEU A 134 25.70 -2.06 -27.26
N GLN A 135 25.88 -3.33 -27.63
CA GLN A 135 25.00 -3.97 -28.60
C GLN A 135 23.60 -4.15 -28.02
N ASP A 136 22.59 -4.30 -28.89
CA ASP A 136 21.24 -4.58 -28.41
C ASP A 136 21.20 -5.87 -27.58
N GLY A 137 20.58 -5.79 -26.41
CA GLY A 137 20.56 -6.87 -25.42
C GLY A 137 21.83 -7.00 -24.56
N GLU A 138 22.93 -6.31 -24.88
CA GLU A 138 24.18 -6.38 -24.12
C GLU A 138 24.00 -5.79 -22.71
N THR A 139 24.63 -6.44 -21.73
CA THR A 139 24.63 -6.03 -20.33
C THR A 139 26.07 -5.96 -19.81
N ARG A 140 26.42 -4.88 -19.10
CA ARG A 140 27.72 -4.69 -18.45
C ARG A 140 27.60 -4.30 -16.99
N GLN A 141 28.57 -4.73 -16.20
CA GLN A 141 28.78 -4.23 -14.85
C GLN A 141 29.77 -3.06 -14.87
N ILE A 142 29.45 -2.02 -14.12
CA ILE A 142 30.25 -0.81 -13.99
C ILE A 142 30.39 -0.44 -12.52
N GLN A 143 31.61 -0.08 -12.11
CA GLN A 143 31.87 0.39 -10.76
C GLN A 143 31.65 1.90 -10.68
N SER A 144 30.97 2.35 -9.62
CA SER A 144 30.78 3.78 -9.36
C SER A 144 32.11 4.47 -9.11
N LYS A 145 32.34 5.62 -9.75
CA LYS A 145 33.53 6.45 -9.51
C LYS A 145 33.54 7.12 -8.13
N THR A 146 32.38 7.16 -7.45
CA THR A 146 32.21 7.82 -6.14
C THR A 146 31.96 6.86 -4.98
N SER A 147 31.93 5.55 -5.23
CA SER A 147 31.67 4.54 -4.19
C SER A 147 32.13 3.15 -4.64
N SER A 148 32.36 2.23 -3.71
CA SER A 148 32.63 0.82 -4.02
C SER A 148 31.46 0.04 -4.65
N SER A 149 30.28 0.65 -4.80
CA SER A 149 29.10 0.00 -5.39
C SER A 149 29.27 -0.28 -6.89
N VAL A 150 28.83 -1.47 -7.30
CA VAL A 150 28.78 -1.90 -8.70
C VAL A 150 27.34 -1.86 -9.19
N TYR A 151 27.13 -1.32 -10.38
CA TYR A 151 25.83 -1.20 -11.04
C TYR A 151 25.86 -1.93 -12.37
N THR A 152 24.67 -2.23 -12.90
CA THR A 152 24.50 -2.95 -14.16
C THR A 152 23.86 -2.00 -15.16
N ILE A 153 24.47 -1.86 -16.34
CA ILE A 153 23.92 -1.12 -17.47
C ILE A 153 23.52 -2.12 -18.55
N LYS A 154 22.37 -1.89 -19.18
CA LYS A 154 21.86 -2.72 -20.29
C LYS A 154 21.30 -1.83 -21.40
N ARG A 155 21.47 -2.26 -22.66
CA ARG A 155 20.75 -1.71 -23.82
C ARG A 155 19.64 -2.66 -24.25
N THR A 156 18.46 -2.15 -24.58
CA THR A 156 17.38 -2.91 -25.22
C THR A 156 16.66 -1.99 -26.21
N GLY A 157 16.76 -2.29 -27.51
CA GLY A 157 16.42 -1.38 -28.59
C GLY A 157 17.15 -0.03 -28.43
N ASP A 158 16.36 1.04 -28.35
CA ASP A 158 16.85 2.42 -28.18
C ASP A 158 16.98 2.84 -26.71
N VAL A 159 16.72 1.94 -25.76
CA VAL A 159 16.68 2.25 -24.33
C VAL A 159 17.94 1.78 -23.61
N TYR A 160 18.61 2.72 -22.94
CA TYR A 160 19.71 2.44 -22.01
C TYR A 160 19.21 2.47 -20.56
N MET A 161 19.46 1.40 -19.82
CA MET A 161 18.97 1.18 -18.46
C MET A 161 20.12 1.05 -17.48
N CYS A 162 19.95 1.56 -16.25
CA CYS A 162 20.92 1.39 -15.17
C CYS A 162 20.25 0.83 -13.91
N SER A 163 20.92 -0.10 -13.21
CA SER A 163 20.40 -0.71 -11.99
C SER A 163 20.44 0.20 -10.75
N CYS A 164 21.01 1.40 -10.86
CA CYS A 164 21.13 2.34 -9.75
C CYS A 164 19.79 2.98 -9.35
N LEU A 165 19.67 3.38 -8.08
CA LEU A 165 18.46 4.00 -7.55
C LEU A 165 18.12 5.32 -8.23
N ALA A 166 19.13 6.12 -8.62
CA ALA A 166 18.93 7.40 -9.29
C ALA A 166 18.24 7.25 -10.65
N TRP A 167 18.51 6.15 -11.37
CA TRP A 167 17.85 5.84 -12.64
C TRP A 167 16.48 5.19 -12.41
N LYS A 168 16.40 4.18 -11.52
CA LYS A 168 15.17 3.43 -11.21
C LYS A 168 14.03 4.30 -10.68
N ASN A 169 14.37 5.33 -9.90
CA ASN A 169 13.38 6.18 -9.23
C ASN A 169 12.98 7.42 -10.03
N GLN A 170 13.48 7.58 -11.27
CA GLN A 170 13.06 8.68 -12.13
C GLN A 170 11.62 8.53 -12.60
N ARG A 171 10.90 9.66 -12.63
CA ARG A 171 9.48 9.73 -13.01
C ARG A 171 9.28 10.05 -14.50
N THR A 172 10.36 10.28 -15.25
CA THR A 172 10.33 10.50 -16.70
C THR A 172 10.14 9.17 -17.45
N ALA A 173 9.71 9.27 -18.71
CA ALA A 173 9.62 8.13 -19.62
C ALA A 173 10.96 7.39 -19.68
N ILE A 174 10.94 6.05 -19.80
CA ILE A 174 12.15 5.22 -19.71
C ILE A 174 13.22 5.60 -20.74
N THR A 175 12.79 6.01 -21.94
CA THR A 175 13.61 6.55 -23.02
C THR A 175 14.34 7.85 -22.64
N HIS A 176 13.81 8.61 -21.68
CA HIS A 176 14.37 9.89 -21.22
C HIS A 176 15.03 9.81 -19.83
N ARG A 177 15.15 8.60 -19.26
CA ARG A 177 15.82 8.43 -17.96
C ARG A 177 17.32 8.43 -18.14
N THR A 178 18.02 9.11 -17.25
CA THR A 178 19.50 9.16 -17.22
C THR A 178 20.03 8.89 -15.82
N CYS A 179 21.32 8.71 -15.65
CA CYS A 179 21.96 8.83 -14.33
C CYS A 179 23.43 9.15 -14.52
N LYS A 180 24.12 9.49 -13.42
CA LYS A 180 25.57 9.71 -13.45
C LYS A 180 26.32 8.55 -14.13
N HIS A 181 25.89 7.32 -13.89
CA HIS A 181 26.56 6.16 -14.46
C HIS A 181 26.35 6.01 -15.97
N LEU A 182 25.15 6.29 -16.48
CA LEU A 182 24.90 6.29 -17.92
C LEU A 182 25.66 7.42 -18.62
N LYS A 183 25.71 8.61 -18.01
CA LYS A 183 26.54 9.73 -18.50
C LYS A 183 28.03 9.38 -18.56
N GLU A 184 28.55 8.72 -17.53
CA GLU A 184 29.95 8.30 -17.50
C GLU A 184 30.26 7.18 -18.49
N THR A 185 29.29 6.31 -18.79
CA THR A 185 29.48 5.16 -19.68
C THR A 185 29.26 5.52 -21.14
N LEU A 186 28.24 6.32 -21.44
CA LEU A 186 27.82 6.65 -22.80
C LEU A 186 28.34 8.01 -23.28
N SER A 187 29.00 8.79 -22.41
CA SER A 187 29.31 10.22 -22.54
C SER A 187 28.15 11.14 -22.18
N GLU A 188 28.48 12.30 -21.62
CA GLU A 188 27.49 13.31 -21.26
C GLU A 188 26.75 13.87 -22.48
N GLU A 189 27.45 14.02 -23.60
CA GLU A 189 26.91 14.60 -24.83
C GLU A 189 25.92 13.66 -25.51
N PHE A 190 26.30 12.39 -25.70
CA PHE A 190 25.41 11.36 -26.23
C PHE A 190 24.17 11.18 -25.35
N GLU A 191 24.38 11.10 -24.02
CA GLU A 191 23.30 10.90 -23.07
C GLU A 191 22.34 12.11 -23.00
N ARG A 192 22.86 13.33 -23.14
CA ARG A 192 22.05 14.55 -23.23
C ARG A 192 21.16 14.54 -24.47
N THR A 193 21.72 14.19 -25.62
CA THR A 193 20.95 14.13 -26.87
C THR A 193 19.91 13.02 -26.84
N ARG A 194 20.28 11.81 -26.38
CA ARG A 194 19.37 10.67 -26.22
C ARG A 194 18.16 10.97 -25.33
N THR A 195 18.35 11.81 -24.32
CA THR A 195 17.29 12.17 -23.37
C THR A 195 16.56 13.46 -23.76
N ASN A 196 16.72 13.98 -24.98
CA ASN A 196 16.14 15.26 -25.44
C ASN A 196 16.48 16.44 -24.49
N GLY A 197 17.70 16.48 -23.96
CA GLY A 197 18.17 17.55 -23.09
C GLY A 197 17.66 17.48 -21.65
N VAL A 198 17.07 16.36 -21.20
CA VAL A 198 16.67 16.20 -19.80
C VAL A 198 17.90 16.13 -18.90
N GLU A 199 18.15 17.20 -18.13
CA GLU A 199 19.22 17.20 -17.14
C GLU A 199 18.93 16.27 -15.95
N ILE A 200 19.98 15.89 -15.22
CA ILE A 200 19.82 15.24 -13.92
C ILE A 200 19.18 16.28 -12.99
N VAL A 201 17.86 16.23 -12.88
CA VAL A 201 17.18 16.73 -11.70
C VAL A 201 17.63 15.83 -10.55
N HIS A 202 18.74 16.24 -9.92
CA HIS A 202 19.04 15.82 -8.57
C HIS A 202 17.76 16.10 -7.80
N ALA A 203 17.14 15.06 -7.26
CA ALA A 203 16.04 15.25 -6.34
C ALA A 203 16.58 16.22 -5.28
N ARG A 204 16.13 17.48 -5.34
CA ARG A 204 16.31 18.42 -4.24
C ARG A 204 15.91 17.61 -3.02
N THR A 205 16.76 17.61 -2.01
CA THR A 205 16.48 16.96 -0.73
C THR A 205 15.28 17.68 -0.12
N VAL A 206 14.09 17.32 -0.58
CA VAL A 206 12.83 17.69 0.04
C VAL A 206 12.80 16.81 1.28
N THR A 207 13.20 17.39 2.40
CA THR A 207 12.91 16.92 3.73
C THR A 207 11.39 16.94 3.90
N GLY A 208 10.76 15.91 3.36
CA GLY A 208 9.31 15.84 3.16
C GLY A 208 9.00 14.82 2.08
N GLN A 209 9.20 13.54 2.40
CA GLN A 209 8.62 12.47 1.61
C GLN A 209 7.09 12.69 1.57
N SER A 210 6.55 13.23 0.49
CA SER A 210 5.18 12.89 0.15
C SER A 210 5.22 11.40 -0.18
N LYS A 211 4.75 10.55 0.73
CA LYS A 211 4.50 9.13 0.42
C LYS A 211 3.72 9.13 -0.91
N SER A 212 4.27 8.53 -1.96
CA SER A 212 3.50 8.27 -3.18
C SER A 212 2.25 7.52 -2.74
N GLN A 213 1.08 8.15 -2.87
CA GLN A 213 -0.16 7.49 -2.54
C GLN A 213 -0.39 6.46 -3.65
N GLY A 214 -0.28 5.18 -3.31
CA GLY A 214 -0.65 4.11 -4.23
C GLY A 214 -2.11 4.22 -4.70
N PRO A 215 -2.52 3.43 -5.69
CA PRO A 215 -3.89 3.46 -6.19
C PRO A 215 -4.88 3.26 -5.03
N LYS A 216 -6.01 3.97 -5.07
CA LYS A 216 -7.06 3.86 -4.05
C LYS A 216 -7.89 2.60 -4.31
N LEU A 217 -7.33 1.49 -3.87
CA LEU A 217 -7.85 0.16 -4.14
C LEU A 217 -8.98 -0.23 -3.17
N LEU A 218 -9.93 -1.00 -3.69
CA LEU A 218 -10.90 -1.74 -2.90
C LEU A 218 -10.20 -2.81 -2.05
N LEU A 219 -10.46 -2.82 -0.75
CA LEU A 219 -9.89 -3.77 0.20
C LEU A 219 -10.99 -4.60 0.87
N ALA A 220 -10.72 -5.88 1.05
CA ALA A 220 -11.69 -6.79 1.66
C ALA A 220 -11.69 -6.74 3.19
N HIS A 221 -12.88 -6.87 3.79
CA HIS A 221 -13.05 -7.35 5.17
C HIS A 221 -12.93 -8.88 5.23
N VAL A 222 -12.76 -9.44 6.43
CA VAL A 222 -12.89 -10.89 6.65
C VAL A 222 -14.38 -11.20 6.76
N ARG A 223 -14.84 -12.26 6.10
CA ARG A 223 -16.23 -12.71 6.26
C ARG A 223 -16.48 -13.15 7.70
N ASP A 224 -17.55 -12.64 8.29
CA ASP A 224 -18.14 -13.18 9.52
C ASP A 224 -19.36 -14.04 9.15
N PRO A 225 -19.32 -15.38 9.32
CA PRO A 225 -20.43 -16.26 8.97
C PRO A 225 -21.73 -15.97 9.71
N LYS A 226 -21.69 -15.30 10.87
CA LYS A 226 -22.89 -14.96 11.65
C LYS A 226 -23.62 -13.72 11.13
N VAL A 227 -22.90 -12.88 10.40
CA VAL A 227 -23.39 -11.56 9.95
C VAL A 227 -23.58 -11.52 8.44
N HIS A 228 -22.75 -12.26 7.70
CA HIS A 228 -22.72 -12.19 6.24
C HIS A 228 -23.27 -13.47 5.62
N ASP A 229 -24.49 -13.35 5.09
CA ASP A 229 -25.10 -14.33 4.19
C ASP A 229 -24.44 -14.24 2.79
N PRO A 230 -23.78 -15.32 2.33
CA PRO A 230 -23.10 -15.31 1.05
C PRO A 230 -24.03 -15.60 -0.14
N VAL A 231 -25.29 -15.98 0.10
CA VAL A 231 -26.20 -16.40 -0.96
C VAL A 231 -26.44 -15.24 -1.93
N GLY A 232 -26.33 -15.54 -3.23
CA GLY A 232 -26.44 -14.59 -4.32
C GLY A 232 -25.16 -13.77 -4.59
N TRP A 233 -24.15 -13.82 -3.73
CA TRP A 233 -22.88 -13.11 -3.95
C TRP A 233 -22.01 -13.84 -4.97
N TRP A 234 -21.12 -13.11 -5.62
CA TRP A 234 -20.13 -13.68 -6.53
C TRP A 234 -18.96 -14.21 -5.74
N MET A 235 -18.55 -15.45 -6.00
CA MET A 235 -17.42 -16.13 -5.39
C MET A 235 -16.31 -16.31 -6.41
N SER A 236 -15.07 -16.15 -5.98
CA SER A 236 -13.88 -16.43 -6.78
C SER A 236 -12.75 -16.97 -5.90
N GLU A 237 -11.81 -17.71 -6.50
CA GLU A 237 -10.63 -18.15 -5.77
C GLU A 237 -9.85 -16.94 -5.25
N LYS A 238 -9.40 -17.00 -3.99
CA LYS A 238 -8.43 -16.06 -3.48
C LYS A 238 -7.04 -16.49 -3.95
N LEU A 239 -6.47 -15.72 -4.87
CA LEU A 239 -5.13 -15.96 -5.40
C LEU A 239 -4.06 -15.47 -4.40
N ASP A 240 -3.05 -16.31 -4.13
CA ASP A 240 -1.83 -15.95 -3.37
C ASP A 240 -0.75 -15.43 -4.33
N GLY A 241 -1.03 -14.28 -4.94
CA GLY A 241 -0.15 -13.62 -5.89
C GLY A 241 0.41 -12.30 -5.38
N VAL A 242 0.71 -11.38 -6.30
CA VAL A 242 0.96 -9.98 -5.95
C VAL A 242 -0.03 -9.07 -6.68
N ARG A 243 -0.78 -8.28 -5.90
CA ARG A 243 -1.77 -7.35 -6.45
C ARG A 243 -1.16 -6.33 -7.39
N ALA A 244 -1.77 -6.21 -8.57
CA ALA A 244 -1.36 -5.32 -9.63
C ALA A 244 -2.54 -4.52 -10.17
N TYR A 245 -2.32 -3.22 -10.33
CA TYR A 245 -3.26 -2.25 -10.86
C TYR A 245 -2.73 -1.71 -12.17
N TRP A 246 -3.44 -1.96 -13.26
CA TRP A 246 -3.15 -1.33 -14.53
C TRP A 246 -3.73 0.07 -14.54
N ASP A 247 -2.86 1.08 -14.58
CA ASP A 247 -3.22 2.47 -14.81
C ASP A 247 -3.13 2.73 -16.33
N ALA A 248 -4.28 2.76 -16.99
CA ALA A 248 -4.37 2.87 -18.44
C ALA A 248 -3.82 4.21 -18.95
N LYS A 249 -3.94 5.28 -18.14
CA LYS A 249 -3.46 6.61 -18.48
C LYS A 249 -1.94 6.67 -18.54
N SER A 250 -1.26 6.08 -17.55
CA SER A 250 0.22 6.05 -17.52
C SER A 250 0.80 4.84 -18.24
N LYS A 251 -0.03 3.87 -18.61
CA LYS A 251 0.36 2.55 -19.15
C LYS A 251 1.33 1.83 -18.22
N GLN A 252 1.06 1.89 -16.91
CA GLN A 252 1.89 1.27 -15.89
C GLN A 252 1.11 0.25 -15.08
N LEU A 253 1.78 -0.86 -14.80
CA LEU A 253 1.32 -1.83 -13.82
C LEU A 253 1.88 -1.47 -12.44
N LEU A 254 1.01 -1.14 -11.50
CA LEU A 254 1.35 -0.61 -10.19
C LEU A 254 1.01 -1.62 -9.08
N SER A 255 1.91 -1.78 -8.12
CA SER A 255 1.61 -2.50 -6.87
C SER A 255 0.61 -1.74 -6.01
N ARG A 256 0.10 -2.42 -4.97
CA ARG A 256 -0.77 -1.82 -3.94
C ARG A 256 -0.25 -0.51 -3.33
N LEU A 257 1.08 -0.34 -3.23
CA LEU A 257 1.71 0.86 -2.65
C LEU A 257 2.07 1.92 -3.70
N GLY A 258 1.76 1.68 -4.97
CA GLY A 258 2.08 2.59 -6.08
C GLY A 258 3.48 2.41 -6.65
N HIS A 259 4.22 1.37 -6.27
CA HIS A 259 5.48 1.04 -6.96
C HIS A 259 5.16 0.39 -8.29
N ALA A 260 5.74 0.92 -9.37
CA ALA A 260 5.62 0.33 -10.69
C ALA A 260 6.37 -1.02 -10.76
N TYR A 261 5.70 -2.01 -11.34
CA TYR A 261 6.34 -3.22 -11.82
C TYR A 261 7.08 -2.93 -13.14
N LEU A 262 7.98 -3.83 -13.53
CA LEU A 262 8.75 -3.72 -14.77
C LEU A 262 8.49 -4.95 -15.68
N PRO A 263 7.23 -5.19 -16.09
CA PRO A 263 6.94 -6.21 -17.09
C PRO A 263 7.58 -5.83 -18.44
N PRO A 264 8.00 -6.81 -19.26
CA PRO A 264 8.31 -6.56 -20.67
C PRO A 264 7.08 -6.04 -21.43
N ASP A 265 7.29 -5.28 -22.51
CA ASP A 265 6.20 -4.65 -23.26
C ASP A 265 5.18 -5.67 -23.81
N TRP A 266 5.66 -6.81 -24.31
CA TRP A 266 4.81 -7.90 -24.81
C TRP A 266 3.85 -8.47 -23.74
N PHE A 267 4.17 -8.31 -22.45
CA PHE A 267 3.29 -8.78 -21.37
C PHE A 267 2.03 -7.91 -21.25
N MET A 268 2.17 -6.62 -21.55
CA MET A 268 1.09 -5.63 -21.48
C MET A 268 0.39 -5.43 -22.82
N GLU A 269 0.78 -6.19 -23.85
CA GLU A 269 0.17 -6.12 -25.17
C GLU A 269 -1.31 -6.54 -25.09
N GLY A 270 -2.18 -5.71 -25.67
CA GLY A 270 -3.64 -5.91 -25.64
C GLY A 270 -4.35 -5.38 -24.39
N PHE A 271 -3.64 -4.78 -23.43
CA PHE A 271 -4.29 -4.14 -22.28
C PHE A 271 -5.04 -2.88 -22.75
N PRO A 272 -6.21 -2.56 -22.14
CA PRO A 272 -7.01 -1.40 -22.53
C PRO A 272 -6.25 -0.08 -22.29
N ASN A 273 -6.47 0.91 -23.17
CA ASN A 273 -5.79 2.21 -23.10
C ASN A 273 -6.61 3.30 -22.36
N ASP A 274 -7.86 2.99 -22.01
CA ASP A 274 -8.85 3.93 -21.47
C ASP A 274 -9.43 3.52 -20.12
N ILE A 275 -9.38 2.22 -19.79
CA ILE A 275 -9.91 1.66 -18.55
C ILE A 275 -8.83 1.02 -17.70
N ASP A 276 -8.85 1.38 -16.42
CA ASP A 276 -7.97 0.80 -15.41
C ASP A 276 -8.45 -0.61 -15.03
N LEU A 277 -7.51 -1.52 -14.81
CA LEU A 277 -7.77 -2.89 -14.39
C LEU A 277 -7.18 -3.15 -13.00
N ASP A 278 -7.87 -3.98 -12.22
CA ASP A 278 -7.42 -4.43 -10.89
C ASP A 278 -7.40 -5.95 -10.87
N GLY A 279 -6.27 -6.50 -10.46
CA GLY A 279 -6.01 -7.92 -10.59
C GLY A 279 -4.85 -8.39 -9.73
N GLU A 280 -4.50 -9.65 -9.90
CA GLU A 280 -3.37 -10.28 -9.23
C GLU A 280 -2.40 -10.82 -10.30
N LEU A 281 -1.11 -10.49 -10.21
CA LEU A 281 -0.10 -11.26 -10.91
C LEU A 281 0.02 -12.61 -10.23
N PHE A 282 -0.04 -13.69 -10.99
CA PHE A 282 -0.17 -15.05 -10.48
C PHE A 282 0.68 -16.02 -11.29
N LEU A 283 1.43 -16.89 -10.60
CA LEU A 283 2.31 -17.90 -11.21
C LEU A 283 1.80 -19.34 -10.99
N GLY A 284 0.68 -19.49 -10.27
CA GLY A 284 0.18 -20.78 -9.80
C GLY A 284 0.11 -20.84 -8.27
N ARG A 285 -0.59 -21.87 -7.79
CA ARG A 285 -0.80 -22.12 -6.36
C ARG A 285 0.52 -22.53 -5.70
N GLY A 286 0.80 -22.00 -4.50
CA GLY A 286 2.04 -22.26 -3.79
C GLY A 286 3.30 -21.57 -4.34
N GLU A 287 3.17 -20.75 -5.40
CA GLU A 287 4.30 -20.13 -6.11
C GLU A 287 4.56 -18.65 -5.72
N PHE A 288 3.97 -18.17 -4.63
CA PHE A 288 4.11 -16.78 -4.18
C PHE A 288 5.57 -16.32 -4.06
N GLN A 289 6.45 -17.13 -3.46
CA GLN A 289 7.87 -16.75 -3.30
C GLN A 289 8.59 -16.65 -4.65
N SER A 290 8.32 -17.59 -5.56
CA SER A 290 8.84 -17.58 -6.93
C SER A 290 8.38 -16.34 -7.68
N LEU A 291 7.08 -16.02 -7.60
CA LEU A 291 6.50 -14.83 -8.21
C LEU A 291 7.14 -13.54 -7.70
N VAL A 292 7.30 -13.39 -6.37
CA VAL A 292 7.96 -12.22 -5.76
C VAL A 292 9.39 -12.06 -6.29
N SER A 293 10.11 -13.16 -6.51
CA SER A 293 11.45 -13.13 -7.11
C SER A 293 11.41 -12.62 -8.56
N VAL A 294 10.46 -13.10 -9.38
CA VAL A 294 10.31 -12.68 -10.79
C VAL A 294 9.98 -11.19 -10.89
N VAL A 295 8.95 -10.71 -10.18
CA VAL A 295 8.49 -9.31 -10.31
C VAL A 295 9.48 -8.28 -9.78
N LYS A 296 10.44 -8.70 -8.95
CA LYS A 296 11.55 -7.84 -8.47
C LYS A 296 12.77 -7.84 -9.41
N THR A 297 12.84 -8.78 -10.34
CA THR A 297 13.99 -8.96 -11.22
C THR A 297 13.73 -8.32 -12.58
N ALA A 298 14.40 -7.19 -12.85
CA ALA A 298 14.23 -6.47 -14.12
C ALA A 298 14.77 -7.30 -15.30
N GLY A 299 14.04 -7.29 -16.43
CA GLY A 299 14.49 -7.90 -17.69
C GLY A 299 14.52 -9.44 -17.71
N THR A 300 13.96 -10.10 -16.69
CA THR A 300 13.85 -11.57 -16.68
C THR A 300 12.84 -12.05 -17.71
N LYS A 301 13.17 -13.14 -18.43
CA LYS A 301 12.24 -13.81 -19.36
C LYS A 301 11.11 -14.55 -18.64
N ARG A 302 11.25 -14.76 -17.33
CA ARG A 302 10.28 -15.47 -16.48
C ARG A 302 8.95 -14.74 -16.27
N TRP A 303 8.81 -13.51 -16.78
CA TRP A 303 7.49 -12.88 -16.91
C TRP A 303 6.54 -13.69 -17.78
N ALA A 304 7.05 -14.56 -18.66
CA ALA A 304 6.21 -15.39 -19.55
C ALA A 304 5.41 -16.45 -18.78
N ASP A 305 5.85 -16.77 -17.55
CA ASP A 305 5.18 -17.71 -16.65
C ASP A 305 4.06 -17.03 -15.82
N ILE A 306 3.98 -15.69 -15.86
CA ILE A 306 3.03 -14.93 -15.04
C ILE A 306 1.75 -14.72 -15.84
N ILE A 307 0.60 -14.86 -15.18
CA ILE A 307 -0.69 -14.41 -15.68
C ILE A 307 -1.21 -13.29 -14.79
N TYR A 308 -1.65 -12.20 -15.40
CA TYR A 308 -2.42 -11.15 -14.74
C TYR A 308 -3.90 -11.56 -14.68
N LYS A 309 -4.33 -12.08 -13.53
CA LYS A 309 -5.71 -12.48 -13.26
C LYS A 309 -6.52 -11.27 -12.83
N VAL A 310 -7.29 -10.72 -13.76
CA VAL A 310 -8.04 -9.46 -13.58
C VAL A 310 -9.41 -9.75 -12.96
N PHE A 311 -9.73 -9.09 -11.85
CA PHE A 311 -10.99 -9.33 -11.12
C PHE A 311 -11.91 -8.11 -11.03
N ASP A 312 -11.47 -6.90 -11.40
CA ASP A 312 -12.33 -5.71 -11.44
C ASP A 312 -11.79 -4.66 -12.44
N ALA A 313 -12.63 -3.69 -12.81
CA ALA A 313 -12.29 -2.56 -13.68
C ALA A 313 -12.69 -1.23 -13.00
N PRO A 314 -11.87 -0.69 -12.08
CA PRO A 314 -12.30 0.28 -11.07
C PRO A 314 -12.83 1.61 -11.58
N THR A 315 -12.45 2.01 -12.80
CA THR A 315 -12.84 3.27 -13.43
C THR A 315 -14.13 3.17 -14.24
N ILE A 316 -14.69 1.97 -14.40
CA ILE A 316 -16.02 1.80 -14.99
C ILE A 316 -17.09 2.12 -13.96
N GLU A 317 -18.01 3.01 -14.33
CA GLU A 317 -19.17 3.33 -13.52
C GLU A 317 -20.19 2.18 -13.52
N GLY A 318 -20.90 2.01 -12.41
CA GLY A 318 -21.96 1.01 -12.26
C GLY A 318 -21.60 -0.18 -11.37
N GLY A 319 -22.49 -1.17 -11.37
CA GLY A 319 -22.42 -2.36 -10.53
C GLY A 319 -21.28 -3.30 -10.89
N PHE A 320 -20.93 -4.20 -9.97
CA PHE A 320 -19.84 -5.16 -10.16
C PHE A 320 -19.99 -6.01 -11.43
N GLU A 321 -21.21 -6.40 -11.77
CA GLU A 321 -21.52 -7.20 -12.97
C GLU A 321 -21.18 -6.46 -14.26
N THR A 322 -21.43 -5.15 -14.33
CA THR A 322 -21.04 -4.32 -15.48
C THR A 322 -19.52 -4.30 -15.64
N ARG A 323 -18.79 -4.13 -14.53
CA ARG A 323 -17.32 -4.10 -14.53
C ARG A 323 -16.74 -5.47 -14.87
N LEU A 324 -17.32 -6.55 -14.33
CA LEU A 324 -16.91 -7.92 -14.62
C LEU A 324 -17.19 -8.31 -16.07
N ALA A 325 -18.33 -7.90 -16.65
CA ALA A 325 -18.62 -8.13 -18.06
C ALA A 325 -17.60 -7.43 -18.98
N TYR A 326 -17.18 -6.21 -18.63
CA TYR A 326 -16.10 -5.52 -19.33
C TYR A 326 -14.78 -6.27 -19.20
N VAL A 327 -14.38 -6.67 -17.99
CA VAL A 327 -13.15 -7.45 -17.76
C VAL A 327 -13.14 -8.67 -18.67
N ASN A 328 -14.20 -9.49 -18.63
CA ASN A 328 -14.32 -10.67 -19.49
C ASN A 328 -14.19 -10.33 -20.99
N LYS A 329 -14.73 -9.20 -21.44
CA LYS A 329 -14.61 -8.77 -22.85
C LYS A 329 -13.17 -8.42 -23.24
N VAL A 330 -12.42 -7.74 -22.39
CA VAL A 330 -11.11 -7.17 -22.76
C VAL A 330 -9.92 -8.06 -22.43
N THR A 331 -10.05 -9.00 -21.49
CA THR A 331 -8.96 -9.91 -21.09
C THR A 331 -9.03 -11.23 -21.84
N GLN A 332 -8.92 -11.15 -23.16
CA GLN A 332 -8.88 -12.30 -24.09
C GLN A 332 -7.45 -12.61 -24.57
N GLY A 333 -6.46 -11.88 -24.06
CA GLY A 333 -5.06 -12.04 -24.42
C GLY A 333 -4.36 -13.17 -23.66
N GLN A 334 -3.09 -13.39 -23.99
CA GLN A 334 -2.28 -14.44 -23.37
C GLN A 334 -1.97 -14.17 -21.89
N TYR A 335 -1.65 -12.92 -21.55
CA TYR A 335 -1.10 -12.57 -20.23
C TYR A 335 -2.09 -11.85 -19.32
N ALA A 336 -3.18 -11.29 -19.84
CA ALA A 336 -4.30 -10.79 -19.04
C ALA A 336 -5.53 -11.65 -19.26
N VAL A 337 -5.99 -12.28 -18.18
CA VAL A 337 -7.12 -13.23 -18.21
C VAL A 337 -8.10 -12.83 -17.11
N ALA A 338 -9.39 -12.89 -17.42
CA ALA A 338 -10.43 -12.64 -16.43
C ALA A 338 -10.32 -13.67 -15.30
N HIS A 339 -10.48 -13.21 -14.07
CA HIS A 339 -10.56 -14.08 -12.93
C HIS A 339 -11.98 -14.63 -12.81
N ASP A 340 -12.09 -15.96 -12.69
CA ASP A 340 -13.39 -16.63 -12.72
C ASP A 340 -14.22 -16.26 -11.49
N HIS A 341 -15.49 -15.94 -11.74
CA HIS A 341 -16.48 -15.67 -10.71
C HIS A 341 -17.72 -16.52 -10.94
N VAL A 342 -18.21 -17.15 -9.88
CA VAL A 342 -19.45 -17.92 -9.89
C VAL A 342 -20.42 -17.39 -8.85
N LYS A 343 -21.72 -17.44 -9.13
CA LYS A 343 -22.72 -16.99 -8.16
C LYS A 343 -22.95 -18.07 -7.10
N CYS A 344 -22.86 -17.69 -5.84
CA CYS A 344 -23.19 -18.52 -4.69
C CYS A 344 -24.71 -18.78 -4.64
N LYS A 345 -25.16 -20.05 -4.69
CA LYS A 345 -26.59 -20.37 -4.60
C LYS A 345 -27.01 -20.82 -3.21
N SER A 346 -26.07 -21.37 -2.43
CA SER A 346 -26.29 -21.75 -1.04
C SER A 346 -24.98 -21.67 -0.23
N THR A 347 -25.07 -21.82 1.10
CA THR A 347 -23.87 -21.88 1.94
C THR A 347 -23.06 -23.15 1.67
N GLU A 348 -23.73 -24.25 1.32
CA GLU A 348 -23.10 -25.52 0.94
C GLU A 348 -22.28 -25.38 -0.34
N ASP A 349 -22.75 -24.62 -1.34
CA ASP A 349 -21.97 -24.32 -2.55
C ASP A 349 -20.67 -23.59 -2.23
N LEU A 350 -20.72 -22.64 -1.28
CA LEU A 350 -19.56 -21.89 -0.83
C LEU A 350 -18.56 -22.79 -0.11
N ASP A 351 -19.05 -23.66 0.79
CA ASP A 351 -18.20 -24.60 1.51
C ASP A 351 -17.59 -25.64 0.57
N ALA A 352 -18.35 -26.13 -0.41
CA ALA A 352 -17.87 -27.06 -1.43
C ALA A 352 -16.77 -26.42 -2.31
N MET A 353 -17.00 -25.20 -2.81
CA MET A 353 -16.00 -24.47 -3.57
C MET A 353 -14.74 -24.18 -2.73
N LEU A 354 -14.91 -23.80 -1.46
CA LEU A 354 -13.78 -23.55 -0.56
C LEU A 354 -12.95 -24.82 -0.37
N GLN A 355 -13.60 -25.95 -0.07
CA GLN A 355 -12.93 -27.23 0.09
C GLN A 355 -12.20 -27.66 -1.18
N GLN A 356 -12.84 -27.52 -2.35
CA GLN A 356 -12.22 -27.83 -3.63
C GLN A 356 -10.95 -27.00 -3.83
N VAL A 357 -11.05 -25.66 -3.75
CA VAL A 357 -9.91 -24.75 -3.92
C VAL A 357 -8.77 -25.10 -2.97
N GLN A 358 -9.08 -25.36 -1.69
CA GLN A 358 -8.08 -25.72 -0.70
C GLN A 358 -7.44 -27.09 -0.96
N SER A 359 -8.22 -28.09 -1.38
CA SER A 359 -7.71 -29.43 -1.72
C SER A 359 -6.72 -29.41 -2.88
N GLU A 360 -6.87 -28.43 -3.76
CA GLU A 360 -5.99 -28.19 -4.90
C GLU A 360 -4.88 -27.16 -4.61
N GLY A 361 -4.71 -26.75 -3.34
CA GLY A 361 -3.64 -25.88 -2.86
C GLY A 361 -3.88 -24.36 -2.92
N GLY A 362 -5.12 -23.92 -3.16
CA GLY A 362 -5.48 -22.50 -3.20
C GLY A 362 -5.65 -21.87 -1.81
N GLU A 363 -5.55 -20.54 -1.71
CA GLU A 363 -5.49 -19.84 -0.40
C GLU A 363 -6.86 -19.75 0.29
N GLY A 364 -7.96 -19.73 -0.47
CA GLY A 364 -9.32 -19.55 0.05
C GLY A 364 -10.22 -18.91 -1.00
N LEU A 365 -11.24 -18.17 -0.56
CA LEU A 365 -12.19 -17.51 -1.46
C LEU A 365 -12.29 -16.01 -1.21
N MET A 366 -12.65 -15.28 -2.27
CA MET A 366 -13.14 -13.91 -2.22
C MET A 366 -14.64 -13.94 -2.55
N ILE A 367 -15.44 -13.14 -1.85
CA ILE A 367 -16.86 -12.96 -2.17
C ILE A 367 -17.19 -11.49 -2.36
N ARG A 368 -17.99 -11.19 -3.39
CA ARG A 368 -18.32 -9.84 -3.85
C ARG A 368 -19.83 -9.66 -3.89
N MET A 369 -20.29 -8.56 -3.28
CA MET A 369 -21.70 -8.22 -3.22
C MET A 369 -22.24 -7.87 -4.62
N PRO A 370 -23.39 -8.42 -5.04
CA PRO A 370 -24.02 -8.10 -6.32
C PRO A 370 -24.38 -6.62 -6.44
N GLY A 371 -24.26 -6.04 -7.64
CA GLY A 371 -24.57 -4.64 -7.91
C GLY A 371 -23.67 -3.63 -7.19
N SER A 372 -22.66 -4.08 -6.44
CA SER A 372 -21.85 -3.17 -5.62
C SER A 372 -20.99 -2.24 -6.45
N LEU A 373 -21.02 -0.95 -6.09
CA LEU A 373 -20.12 0.06 -6.64
C LEU A 373 -18.67 -0.22 -6.19
N TYR A 374 -17.71 0.29 -6.97
CA TYR A 374 -16.31 0.24 -6.57
C TYR A 374 -16.07 1.19 -5.39
N ALA A 375 -15.53 0.67 -4.28
CA ALA A 375 -15.24 1.47 -3.09
C ALA A 375 -13.74 1.69 -2.95
N HIS A 376 -13.35 2.94 -2.71
CA HIS A 376 -11.95 3.32 -2.51
C HIS A 376 -11.51 3.11 -1.06
N GLY A 377 -11.15 1.88 -0.74
CA GLY A 377 -10.69 1.48 0.58
C GLY A 377 -11.34 0.19 1.06
N ARG A 378 -11.30 -0.04 2.37
CA ARG A 378 -11.88 -1.26 2.94
C ARG A 378 -13.41 -1.17 2.94
N SER A 379 -14.08 -2.21 2.44
CA SER A 379 -15.53 -2.24 2.26
C SER A 379 -16.11 -3.61 2.61
N ASN A 380 -17.35 -3.64 3.12
CA ASN A 380 -18.11 -4.87 3.32
C ASN A 380 -18.67 -5.44 2.02
N THR A 381 -18.57 -4.71 0.90
CA THR A 381 -18.97 -5.19 -0.43
C THR A 381 -17.97 -6.17 -1.06
N LEU A 382 -16.83 -6.38 -0.41
CA LEU A 382 -15.83 -7.38 -0.77
C LEU A 382 -15.34 -8.05 0.52
N LEU A 383 -15.51 -9.36 0.62
CA LEU A 383 -15.10 -10.13 1.78
C LEU A 383 -14.12 -11.22 1.34
N LYS A 384 -13.20 -11.57 2.24
CA LYS A 384 -12.29 -12.70 2.07
C LYS A 384 -12.64 -13.79 3.08
N ILE A 385 -12.63 -15.03 2.61
CA ILE A 385 -12.87 -16.22 3.39
C ILE A 385 -11.52 -16.89 3.60
N LYS A 386 -11.17 -17.06 4.86
CA LYS A 386 -9.88 -17.61 5.29
C LYS A 386 -10.17 -18.75 6.26
N THR A 387 -9.73 -19.94 5.92
CA THR A 387 -9.72 -21.07 6.84
C THR A 387 -8.49 -20.97 7.71
N PHE A 388 -8.66 -21.13 9.01
CA PHE A 388 -7.56 -21.23 9.95
C PHE A 388 -7.46 -22.66 10.44
N HIS A 389 -6.24 -23.12 10.60
CA HIS A 389 -5.90 -24.40 11.18
C HIS A 389 -5.19 -24.13 12.50
N ASP A 390 -5.73 -24.72 13.56
CA ASP A 390 -5.15 -24.63 14.89
C ASP A 390 -4.02 -25.64 15.00
N GLY A 391 -2.98 -25.26 15.73
CA GLY A 391 -1.90 -26.14 16.14
C GLY A 391 -1.34 -25.69 17.47
N GLU A 392 -0.50 -26.53 18.05
CA GLU A 392 0.16 -26.27 19.30
C GLU A 392 1.69 -26.32 19.13
N ALA A 393 2.38 -25.50 19.90
CA ALA A 393 3.83 -25.43 19.85
C ALA A 393 4.42 -25.12 21.23
N VAL A 394 5.60 -25.66 21.51
CA VAL A 394 6.35 -25.39 22.74
C VAL A 394 7.10 -24.08 22.61
N VAL A 395 7.00 -23.20 23.61
CA VAL A 395 7.79 -21.98 23.67
C VAL A 395 9.24 -22.34 24.01
N ILE A 396 10.17 -21.99 23.12
CA ILE A 396 11.60 -22.27 23.27
C ILE A 396 12.42 -21.00 23.53
N GLY A 397 11.80 -19.83 23.46
CA GLY A 397 12.45 -18.57 23.77
C GLY A 397 11.64 -17.37 23.31
N TYR A 398 12.27 -16.20 23.35
CA TYR A 398 11.63 -14.93 23.03
C TYR A 398 12.47 -14.12 22.04
N GLU A 399 11.82 -13.19 21.35
CA GLU A 399 12.46 -12.13 20.60
C GLU A 399 12.06 -10.78 21.17
N LYS A 400 13.05 -9.91 21.38
CA LYS A 400 12.84 -8.57 21.94
C LYS A 400 11.99 -7.72 21.00
N GLY A 401 11.00 -7.04 21.56
CA GLY A 401 10.14 -6.15 20.78
C GLY A 401 10.88 -4.89 20.29
N LYS A 402 10.27 -4.23 19.32
CA LYS A 402 10.76 -2.97 18.73
C LYS A 402 9.63 -1.92 18.80
N GLY A 403 9.99 -0.64 18.69
CA GLY A 403 9.02 0.46 18.72
C GLY A 403 8.20 0.46 20.01
N LYS A 404 6.87 0.36 19.90
CA LYS A 404 5.97 0.34 21.06
C LYS A 404 6.20 -0.82 22.04
N TYR A 405 6.93 -1.87 21.62
CA TYR A 405 7.24 -3.04 22.44
C TYR A 405 8.73 -3.15 22.80
N LYS A 406 9.50 -2.05 22.76
CA LYS A 406 10.97 -2.05 22.95
C LYS A 406 11.45 -2.78 24.21
N ASP A 407 10.65 -2.74 25.27
CA ASP A 407 10.98 -3.33 26.59
C ASP A 407 10.09 -4.52 26.93
N MET A 408 9.46 -5.12 25.92
CA MET A 408 8.53 -6.24 26.06
C MET A 408 8.87 -7.35 25.06
N THR A 409 8.21 -8.50 25.19
CA THR A 409 8.32 -9.58 24.21
C THR A 409 7.68 -9.17 22.88
N GLY A 410 8.49 -9.18 21.82
CA GLY A 410 8.06 -8.92 20.45
C GLY A 410 7.44 -10.15 19.80
N ALA A 411 8.06 -11.31 19.98
CA ALA A 411 7.56 -12.59 19.48
C ALA A 411 7.97 -13.73 20.41
N LEU A 412 7.16 -14.78 20.44
CA LEU A 412 7.55 -16.08 21.00
C LEU A 412 8.31 -16.85 19.92
N LYS A 413 9.45 -17.44 20.27
CA LYS A 413 10.10 -18.48 19.48
C LYS A 413 9.48 -19.80 19.91
N CYS A 414 8.95 -20.55 18.95
CA CYS A 414 8.17 -21.74 19.21
C CYS A 414 8.70 -22.91 18.39
N ARG A 415 8.53 -24.13 18.91
CA ARG A 415 8.84 -25.38 18.24
C ARG A 415 7.59 -26.23 18.10
N MET A 416 7.33 -26.64 16.86
CA MET A 416 6.26 -27.55 16.45
C MET A 416 6.50 -28.98 16.93
N ALA A 417 5.48 -29.84 16.83
CA ALA A 417 5.60 -31.27 17.14
C ALA A 417 6.59 -31.97 16.20
N CYS A 418 6.59 -31.62 14.90
CA CYS A 418 7.60 -32.07 13.94
C CYS A 418 9.02 -31.51 14.16
N GLY A 419 9.24 -30.71 15.21
CA GLY A 419 10.56 -30.14 15.54
C GLY A 419 10.91 -28.84 14.81
N LYS A 420 10.09 -28.40 13.84
CA LYS A 420 10.31 -27.14 13.13
C LYS A 420 10.13 -25.93 14.04
N GLU A 421 10.97 -24.92 13.86
CA GLU A 421 10.96 -23.71 14.67
C GLU A 421 10.39 -22.53 13.89
N PHE A 422 9.63 -21.69 14.59
CA PHE A 422 8.99 -20.52 14.01
C PHE A 422 8.73 -19.45 15.06
N LYS A 423 8.24 -18.29 14.61
CA LYS A 423 7.98 -17.13 15.47
C LYS A 423 6.50 -16.78 15.47
N VAL A 424 5.95 -16.57 16.65
CA VAL A 424 4.58 -16.07 16.83
C VAL A 424 4.64 -14.65 17.40
N ALA A 425 4.36 -13.67 16.54
CA ALA A 425 4.41 -12.25 16.89
C ALA A 425 3.01 -11.61 16.98
N SER A 426 1.99 -12.22 16.39
CA SER A 426 0.61 -11.70 16.33
C SER A 426 -0.28 -12.40 17.35
N GLY A 427 -1.39 -11.77 17.76
CA GLY A 427 -2.37 -12.35 18.69
C GLY A 427 -2.09 -12.10 20.17
N MET A 428 -0.83 -11.93 20.57
CA MET A 428 -0.46 -11.55 21.94
C MET A 428 -0.95 -10.13 22.29
N LYS A 429 -1.66 -10.03 23.43
CA LYS A 429 -2.05 -8.77 24.06
C LYS A 429 -0.86 -8.16 24.78
N ASP A 430 -0.96 -6.89 25.17
CA ASP A 430 0.12 -6.20 25.89
C ASP A 430 0.46 -6.89 27.22
N VAL A 431 -0.54 -7.48 27.89
CA VAL A 431 -0.33 -8.30 29.09
C VAL A 431 0.54 -9.53 28.80
N ASP A 432 0.27 -10.27 27.72
CA ASP A 432 1.07 -11.43 27.31
C ASP A 432 2.49 -10.99 26.92
N ARG A 433 2.67 -9.79 26.36
CA ARG A 433 4.01 -9.29 26.00
C ARG A 433 4.84 -8.91 27.22
N SER A 434 4.19 -8.37 28.25
CA SER A 434 4.84 -8.02 29.52
C SER A 434 5.16 -9.26 30.35
N LYS A 435 4.29 -10.28 30.27
CA LYS A 435 4.39 -11.55 30.98
C LYS A 435 4.19 -12.69 29.99
N PRO A 436 5.19 -13.00 29.16
CA PRO A 436 5.06 -14.02 28.12
C PRO A 436 4.84 -15.40 28.72
N PRO A 437 4.15 -16.31 27.99
CA PRO A 437 4.17 -17.73 28.30
C PRO A 437 5.60 -18.20 28.52
N LYS A 438 5.84 -18.94 29.60
CA LYS A 438 7.19 -19.37 29.98
C LYS A 438 7.79 -20.29 28.92
N VAL A 439 9.12 -20.30 28.81
CA VAL A 439 9.83 -21.34 28.06
C VAL A 439 9.42 -22.72 28.62
N GLY A 440 9.11 -23.66 27.72
CA GLY A 440 8.53 -24.97 28.03
C GLY A 440 7.00 -25.00 28.01
N ALA A 441 6.32 -23.85 28.09
CA ALA A 441 4.86 -23.82 27.98
C ALA A 441 4.40 -24.19 26.56
N ILE A 442 3.26 -24.89 26.48
CA ILE A 442 2.59 -25.16 25.21
C ILE A 442 1.59 -24.05 24.94
N ILE A 443 1.65 -23.50 23.74
CA ILE A 443 0.71 -22.48 23.28
C ILE A 443 -0.15 -23.04 22.16
N SER A 444 -1.40 -22.61 22.10
CA SER A 444 -2.24 -22.77 20.92
C SER A 444 -2.04 -21.56 20.00
N TYR A 445 -1.88 -21.84 18.73
CA TYR A 445 -1.83 -20.84 17.67
C TYR A 445 -2.69 -21.29 16.50
N LYS A 446 -3.02 -20.35 15.63
CA LYS A 446 -3.64 -20.66 14.35
C LYS A 446 -2.87 -20.06 13.18
N CYS A 447 -2.84 -20.76 12.07
CA CYS A 447 -2.28 -20.29 10.81
C CYS A 447 -3.24 -20.62 9.66
N GLN A 448 -3.03 -19.99 8.50
CA GLN A 448 -3.88 -20.21 7.32
C GLN A 448 -3.26 -21.18 6.32
N GLU A 449 -1.94 -21.34 6.39
CA GLU A 449 -1.14 -22.13 5.45
C GLU A 449 0.23 -22.41 6.07
N LEU A 450 0.97 -23.34 5.45
CA LEU A 450 2.38 -23.62 5.75
C LEU A 450 3.25 -23.16 4.57
N THR A 451 4.51 -22.80 4.83
CA THR A 451 5.52 -22.64 3.77
C THR A 451 5.83 -23.99 3.11
N LYS A 452 6.58 -23.98 2.00
CA LYS A 452 7.10 -25.22 1.37
C LYS A 452 7.90 -26.08 2.35
N ASP A 453 8.59 -25.44 3.30
CA ASP A 453 9.32 -26.11 4.38
C ASP A 453 8.41 -26.53 5.54
N GLY A 454 7.08 -26.46 5.42
CA GLY A 454 6.11 -26.85 6.44
C GLY A 454 6.07 -25.94 7.67
N ILE A 455 6.47 -24.67 7.54
CA ILE A 455 6.47 -23.69 8.64
C ILE A 455 5.18 -22.86 8.60
N PRO A 456 4.48 -22.64 9.72
CA PRO A 456 3.28 -21.80 9.76
C PRO A 456 3.50 -20.40 9.20
N ARG A 457 2.68 -20.00 8.21
CA ARG A 457 2.66 -18.64 7.67
C ARG A 457 1.57 -17.82 8.38
N PHE A 458 1.93 -16.61 8.77
CA PHE A 458 1.09 -15.69 9.55
C PHE A 458 0.48 -16.30 10.82
N PRO A 459 1.26 -16.99 11.68
CA PRO A 459 0.73 -17.59 12.90
C PRO A 459 0.21 -16.52 13.87
N ILE A 460 -0.92 -16.81 14.50
CA ILE A 460 -1.60 -15.95 15.47
C ILE A 460 -1.74 -16.70 16.79
N TYR A 461 -1.17 -16.16 17.85
CA TYR A 461 -1.31 -16.68 19.21
C TYR A 461 -2.77 -16.64 19.67
N LEU A 462 -3.25 -17.75 20.25
CA LEU A 462 -4.59 -17.85 20.83
C LEU A 462 -4.56 -17.88 22.36
N GLY A 463 -3.56 -18.53 22.94
CA GLY A 463 -3.46 -18.72 24.39
C GLY A 463 -2.44 -19.77 24.78
N ILE A 464 -2.23 -19.93 26.09
CA ILE A 464 -1.53 -21.09 26.64
C ILE A 464 -2.49 -22.29 26.58
N ALA A 465 -2.03 -23.41 26.05
CA ALA A 465 -2.76 -24.67 26.00
C ALA A 465 -2.55 -25.42 27.32
N ILE A 466 -3.29 -25.01 28.37
CA ILE A 466 -3.12 -25.54 29.73
C ILE A 466 -3.52 -27.02 29.86
N ASP A 467 -4.26 -27.53 28.88
CA ASP A 467 -4.80 -28.89 28.80
C ASP A 467 -3.94 -29.83 27.95
N LYS A 468 -2.76 -29.39 27.51
CA LYS A 468 -1.88 -30.15 26.61
C LYS A 468 -0.54 -30.43 27.27
N ASP A 469 -0.13 -31.71 27.22
CA ASP A 469 1.20 -32.15 27.64
C ASP A 469 2.20 -32.24 26.47
N GLN A 470 1.70 -32.26 25.23
CA GLN A 470 2.51 -32.30 24.01
C GLN A 470 1.92 -31.39 22.91
N PRO A 471 2.75 -30.76 22.07
CA PRO A 471 2.28 -29.99 20.93
C PRO A 471 1.70 -30.92 19.84
N ALA A 472 0.79 -30.41 19.02
CA ALA A 472 0.34 -31.07 17.80
C ALA A 472 0.41 -30.11 16.62
N ASP A 473 0.83 -30.61 15.46
CA ASP A 473 0.97 -29.79 14.28
C ASP A 473 -0.39 -29.49 13.63
N PRO A 474 -0.57 -28.30 13.03
CA PRO A 474 -1.80 -27.93 12.38
C PRO A 474 -2.06 -28.85 11.19
N LYS A 475 -3.27 -29.41 11.15
CA LYS A 475 -3.68 -30.35 10.11
C LYS A 475 -4.26 -29.61 8.91
N PHE A 476 -3.56 -29.66 7.80
CA PHE A 476 -4.03 -29.17 6.51
C PHE A 476 -4.55 -30.32 5.66
N PRO A 477 -5.56 -30.10 4.78
CA PRO A 477 -5.95 -31.08 3.79
C PRO A 477 -4.71 -31.49 2.97
N ILE A 478 -4.50 -32.79 2.79
CA ILE A 478 -3.41 -33.29 1.96
C ILE A 478 -3.71 -32.89 0.51
N VAL A 479 -2.89 -32.00 -0.05
CA VAL A 479 -2.92 -31.71 -1.49
C VAL A 479 -2.39 -32.97 -2.18
N ILE A 480 -3.28 -33.80 -2.71
CA ILE A 480 -2.88 -34.89 -3.59
C ILE A 480 -2.42 -34.21 -4.88
N ALA A 481 -1.10 -34.10 -5.07
CA ALA A 481 -0.56 -33.70 -6.36
C ALA A 481 -1.10 -34.68 -7.40
N LYS A 482 -1.92 -34.21 -8.35
CA LYS A 482 -2.25 -35.00 -9.53
C LYS A 482 -0.92 -35.25 -10.24
N ALA A 483 -0.54 -36.52 -10.30
CA ALA A 483 0.67 -37.02 -10.96
C ALA A 483 0.68 -36.71 -12.46
#